data_AF-A0A2V2U804-F1
#
_entry.id   AF-A0A2V2U804-F1
#
_cell.length_a   1.000
_cell.length_b   1.000
_cell.length_c   1.000
_cell.angle_alpha   90.00
_cell.angle_beta   90.00
_cell.angle_gamma   90.00
#
_symmetry.space_group_name_H-M   'P 1'
#
loop_
_entity.id
_entity.type
_entity.pdbx_description
1 polymer ?
#
loop_
_entity_poly.entity_id
_entity_poly.type
_entity_poly.pdbx_seq_one_letter_code
_entity_poly.pdbx_strand_id
1 'polypeptide(L)'
;MTTPNQSMQLPIDECEEWIWDTLDCTKDCGFEYIKEGNKEFLIFNTNDFFADSKALEKIRKTTAMELVRMSTHNGYSKLWFGRYIS
;
A
#
# COMPACT_ATOMS: atom_id res chain seq x y z
N MET A 1 26.99 6.54 -22.38
CA MET A 1 25.56 6.72 -22.71
C MET A 1 24.84 5.44 -22.30
N THR A 2 23.98 5.48 -21.29
CA THR A 2 23.04 4.40 -20.95
C THR A 2 21.90 5.00 -20.12
N THR A 3 20.82 5.29 -20.86
CA THR A 3 19.39 5.27 -20.48
C THR A 3 18.94 5.81 -19.11
N PRO A 4 18.20 6.93 -19.06
CA PRO A 4 17.38 7.29 -17.90
C PRO A 4 16.06 6.51 -17.88
N ASN A 5 15.45 6.44 -16.69
CA ASN A 5 14.15 5.82 -16.34
C ASN A 5 14.19 4.35 -15.89
N GLN A 6 14.90 4.07 -14.78
CA GLN A 6 14.26 3.21 -13.79
C GLN A 6 13.21 4.08 -13.10
N SER A 7 11.93 3.83 -13.40
CA SER A 7 10.82 4.32 -12.61
C SER A 7 11.15 4.08 -11.13
N MET A 8 11.47 5.12 -10.37
CA MET A 8 11.81 5.05 -8.95
C MET A 8 10.56 4.59 -8.19
N GLN A 9 10.26 3.29 -8.25
CA GLN A 9 9.31 2.68 -7.36
C GLN A 9 9.92 2.74 -5.98
N LEU A 10 9.21 3.37 -5.04
CA LEU A 10 9.63 3.41 -3.66
C LEU A 10 9.85 1.97 -3.15
N PRO A 11 10.90 1.74 -2.34
CA PRO A 11 11.06 0.48 -1.64
C PRO A 11 9.82 0.21 -0.78
N ILE A 12 9.61 -1.07 -0.48
CA ILE A 12 8.39 -1.51 0.18
C ILE A 12 8.25 -0.91 1.59
N ASP A 13 9.36 -0.79 2.32
CA ASP A 13 9.39 -0.14 3.64
C ASP A 13 8.89 1.32 3.57
N GLU A 14 9.33 2.09 2.57
CA GLU A 14 8.83 3.45 2.37
C GLU A 14 7.37 3.47 1.92
N CYS A 15 6.95 2.51 1.08
CA CYS A 15 5.55 2.42 0.66
C CYS A 15 4.63 2.15 1.86
N GLU A 16 5.06 1.28 2.76
CA GLU A 16 4.36 0.95 3.99
C GLU A 16 4.18 2.19 4.88
N GLU A 17 5.26 2.94 5.14
CA GLU A 17 5.18 4.17 5.93
C GLU A 17 4.24 5.20 5.31
N TRP A 18 4.30 5.40 4.00
CA TRP A 18 3.41 6.33 3.29
C TRP A 18 1.93 5.92 3.36
N ILE A 19 1.65 4.62 3.26
CA ILE A 19 0.30 4.08 3.36
C ILE A 19 -0.22 4.25 4.80
N TRP A 20 0.58 3.93 5.81
CA TRP A 20 0.19 4.14 7.21
C TRP A 20 -0.07 5.62 7.53
N ASP A 21 0.85 6.50 7.13
CA ASP A 21 0.71 7.95 7.29
C ASP A 21 -0.58 8.46 6.64
N THR A 22 -0.87 8.00 5.42
CA THR A 22 -2.03 8.47 4.66
C THR A 22 -3.36 7.91 5.18
N LEU A 23 -3.34 6.70 5.73
CA LEU A 23 -4.53 6.07 6.32
C LEU A 23 -4.83 6.55 7.74
N ASP A 24 -3.96 7.39 8.32
CA ASP A 24 -4.05 7.90 9.70
C ASP A 24 -4.28 6.77 10.72
N CYS A 25 -3.76 5.58 10.44
CA CYS A 25 -3.99 4.42 11.28
C CYS A 25 -2.89 4.30 12.34
N THR A 26 -3.28 3.83 13.52
CA THR A 26 -2.32 3.51 14.58
C THR A 26 -1.37 2.39 14.13
N LYS A 27 -0.05 2.63 14.24
CA LYS A 27 1.03 1.69 13.88
C LYS A 27 1.04 0.39 14.71
N ASP A 28 0.05 0.17 15.57
CA ASP A 28 -0.13 -1.06 16.36
C ASP A 28 -0.59 -2.25 15.48
N CYS A 29 -0.90 -1.96 14.22
CA CYS A 29 -1.42 -2.88 13.24
C CYS A 29 -0.30 -3.42 12.35
N GLY A 30 -0.19 -4.75 12.23
CA GLY A 30 0.83 -5.39 11.40
C GLY A 30 0.50 -5.35 9.90
N PHE A 31 1.55 -5.41 9.07
CA PHE A 31 1.42 -5.57 7.62
C PHE A 31 2.10 -6.85 7.13
N GLU A 32 1.64 -7.36 5.99
CA GLU A 32 2.23 -8.49 5.30
C GLU A 32 2.59 -8.08 3.87
N TYR A 33 3.80 -8.42 3.42
CA TYR A 33 4.26 -8.21 2.06
C TYR A 33 4.27 -9.53 1.29
N ILE A 34 3.64 -9.53 0.12
CA ILE A 34 3.60 -10.68 -0.78
C ILE A 34 4.08 -10.24 -2.16
N LYS A 35 5.09 -10.94 -2.69
CA LYS A 35 5.54 -10.76 -4.08
C LYS A 35 5.27 -12.03 -4.87
N GLU A 36 4.49 -11.90 -5.93
CA GLU A 36 4.18 -13.00 -6.84
C GLU A 36 4.53 -12.57 -8.27
N GLY A 37 5.69 -13.03 -8.75
CA GLY A 37 6.20 -12.70 -10.08
C GLY A 37 6.39 -11.19 -10.26
N ASN A 38 5.58 -10.60 -11.14
CA ASN A 38 5.57 -9.17 -11.47
C ASN A 38 4.52 -8.37 -10.70
N LYS A 39 3.97 -8.93 -9.62
CA LYS A 39 3.02 -8.26 -8.74
C LYS A 39 3.53 -8.21 -7.31
N GLU A 40 3.33 -7.07 -6.67
CA GLU A 40 3.58 -6.87 -5.24
C GLU A 40 2.29 -6.50 -4.56
N PHE A 41 2.08 -7.07 -3.37
CA PHE A 41 0.94 -6.79 -2.52
C PHE A 41 1.42 -6.44 -1.12
N LEU A 42 0.82 -5.39 -0.56
CA LEU A 42 0.90 -5.03 0.85
C LEU A 42 -0.48 -5.20 1.48
N ILE A 43 -0.55 -6.04 2.51
CA ILE A 43 -1.77 -6.36 3.24
C ILE A 43 -1.67 -5.71 4.61
N PHE A 44 -2.51 -4.72 4.87
CA PHE A 44 -2.56 -4.01 6.14
C PHE A 44 -3.72 -4.54 6.96
N ASN A 45 -3.46 -4.95 8.20
CA ASN A 45 -4.49 -5.43 9.12
C ASN A 45 -4.79 -4.35 10.15
N THR A 46 -5.81 -3.52 9.92
CA THR A 46 -6.17 -2.36 10.76
C THR A 46 -7.58 -2.47 11.34
N ASN A 47 -7.82 -2.01 12.57
CA ASN A 47 -9.15 -1.92 13.16
C ASN A 47 -9.80 -0.54 13.01
N ASP A 48 -9.02 0.50 12.73
CA ASP A 48 -9.46 1.89 12.60
C ASP A 48 -8.59 2.60 11.56
N PHE A 49 -9.18 3.03 10.45
CA PHE A 49 -8.46 3.66 9.34
C PHE A 49 -9.33 4.69 8.61
N PHE A 50 -8.67 5.70 8.04
CA PHE A 50 -9.28 6.70 7.20
C PHE A 50 -8.89 6.51 5.73
N ALA A 51 -9.72 5.78 4.96
CA ALA A 51 -9.51 5.58 3.52
C ALA A 51 -10.57 6.32 2.69
N ASP A 52 -10.45 7.64 2.58
CA ASP A 52 -11.20 8.42 1.60
C ASP A 52 -10.59 8.29 0.19
N SER A 53 -11.38 8.61 -0.84
CA SER A 53 -10.93 8.66 -2.24
C SER A 53 -9.65 9.50 -2.43
N LYS A 54 -9.50 10.62 -1.70
CA LYS A 54 -8.28 11.45 -1.75
C LYS A 54 -7.06 10.76 -1.15
N ALA A 55 -7.25 10.03 -0.05
CA ALA A 55 -6.19 9.28 0.62
C ALA A 55 -5.68 8.16 -0.31
N LEU A 56 -6.59 7.41 -0.93
CA LEU A 56 -6.25 6.37 -1.90
C LEU A 56 -5.56 6.92 -3.15
N GLU A 57 -5.99 8.08 -3.65
CA GLU A 57 -5.33 8.74 -4.78
C GLU A 57 -3.90 9.19 -4.42
N LYS A 58 -3.69 9.73 -3.20
CA LYS A 58 -2.37 10.11 -2.70
C LYS A 58 -1.44 8.90 -2.60
N ILE A 59 -1.91 7.79 -2.02
CA ILE A 59 -1.17 6.52 -1.95
C ILE A 59 -0.76 6.06 -3.35
N ARG A 60 -1.71 6.03 -4.29
CA ARG A 60 -1.44 5.60 -5.66
C ARG A 60 -0.41 6.47 -6.37
N LYS A 61 -0.48 7.80 -6.19
CA LYS A 61 0.47 8.74 -6.79
C LYS A 61 1.88 8.62 -6.20
N THR A 62 1.98 8.35 -4.90
CA THR A 62 3.27 8.28 -4.20
C THR A 62 3.94 6.91 -4.34
N THR A 63 3.19 5.83 -4.09
CA THR A 63 3.73 4.46 -3.96
C THR A 63 3.56 3.60 -5.22
N ALA A 64 2.78 4.08 -6.19
CA ALA A 64 2.24 3.32 -7.31
C ALA A 64 1.35 2.12 -6.89
N MET A 65 0.96 2.03 -5.62
CA MET A 65 0.06 0.99 -5.12
C MET A 65 -1.39 1.44 -5.14
N GLU A 66 -2.28 0.55 -5.54
CA GLU A 66 -3.72 0.76 -5.56
C GLU A 66 -4.42 -0.20 -4.61
N LEU A 67 -5.50 0.25 -3.95
CA LEU A 67 -6.32 -0.62 -3.13
C LEU A 67 -7.10 -1.58 -4.03
N VAL A 68 -6.71 -2.85 -4.02
CA VAL A 68 -7.31 -3.93 -4.83
C VAL A 68 -8.48 -4.58 -4.12
N ARG A 69 -8.39 -4.71 -2.78
CA ARG A 69 -9.43 -5.35 -1.97
C ARG A 69 -9.45 -4.80 -0.56
N MET A 70 -10.64 -4.76 0.03
CA MET A 70 -10.87 -4.54 1.45
C MET A 70 -11.73 -5.68 1.98
N SER A 71 -11.44 -6.18 3.17
CA SER A 71 -12.27 -7.15 3.87
C SER A 71 -12.37 -6.79 5.35
N THR A 72 -13.58 -6.63 5.88
CA THR A 72 -13.80 -6.32 7.29
C THR A 72 -14.48 -7.50 7.98
N HIS A 73 -13.88 -7.97 9.08
CA HIS A 73 -14.39 -9.06 9.89
C HIS A 73 -14.20 -8.75 11.37
N ASN A 74 -15.30 -8.76 12.12
CA ASN A 74 -15.32 -8.56 13.58
C ASN A 74 -14.58 -7.29 14.06
N GLY A 75 -14.72 -6.18 13.33
CA GLY A 75 -14.06 -4.89 13.65
C GLY A 75 -12.60 -4.78 13.17
N TYR A 76 -12.03 -5.82 12.56
CA TYR A 76 -10.73 -5.77 11.92
C TYR A 76 -10.89 -5.75 10.41
N SER A 77 -10.18 -4.84 9.76
CA SER A 77 -10.17 -4.65 8.32
C SER A 77 -8.82 -5.00 7.72
N LYS A 78 -8.85 -5.74 6.64
CA LYS A 78 -7.69 -6.08 5.82
C LYS A 78 -7.73 -5.26 4.54
N LEU A 79 -6.70 -4.45 4.30
CA LEU A 79 -6.55 -3.62 3.11
C LEU A 79 -5.45 -4.21 2.24
N TRP A 80 -5.77 -4.54 1.00
CA TRP A 80 -4.82 -5.12 0.06
C TRP A 80 -4.44 -4.08 -0.97
N PHE A 81 -3.24 -3.55 -0.86
CA PHE A 81 -2.64 -2.65 -1.81
C PHE A 81 -1.76 -3.43 -2.78
N GLY A 82 -2.00 -3.30 -4.07
CA GLY A 82 -1.27 -4.01 -5.11
C GLY A 82 -0.56 -3.05 -6.06
N ARG A 83 0.59 -3.47 -6.60
CA ARG A 83 1.22 -2.80 -7.75
C ARG A 83 1.86 -3.80 -8.69
N TYR A 84 2.02 -3.38 -9.94
CA TYR A 84 2.80 -4.12 -10.94
C TYR A 84 4.23 -3.61 -10.93
N ILE A 85 5.17 -4.54 -10.86
CA ILE A 85 6.60 -4.28 -11.07
C ILE A 85 6.87 -4.57 -12.54
N SER A 86 7.19 -3.52 -13.30
CA SER A 86 7.43 -3.61 -14.74
C SER A 86 8.90 -3.82 -15.08
#